data_AF-A0A4S9IGB3-F1
#
_entry.id   AF-A0A4S9IGB3-F1
#
_cell.length_a   1.000
_cell.length_b   1.000
_cell.length_c   1.000
_cell.angle_alpha   90.00
_cell.angle_beta   90.00
_cell.angle_gamma   90.00
#
_symmetry.space_group_name_H-M   'P 1'
#
loop_
_entity.id
_entity.type
_entity.pdbx_description
1 polymer ?
#
loop_
_entity_poly.entity_id
_entity_poly.type
_entity_poly.pdbx_seq_one_letter_code
_entity_poly.pdbx_strand_id
1 'polypeptide(L)'
;MSRNVCAAEGAIPKKWGHDAVEIPGSRSILESLEHASAPWAIVTSGTQPLVTGWLEVMGLAHPKHLVSAEQVAKGKPDPACYKLGAERLGVKSNDVLVLEDAPAGVRAGKAAGYKVVALATTHTVQQLQEAGADWIVYDMRSVTMKDFDQKTGKVVISIKDALVQ
;
A
#
# COMPACT_ATOMS: atom_id res chain seq x y z
N MET A 1 3.35 -17.43 -10.93
CA MET A 1 2.43 -16.72 -11.86
C MET A 1 2.79 -17.05 -13.30
N SER A 2 1.84 -17.19 -14.23
CA SER A 2 2.15 -17.52 -15.64
C SER A 2 2.43 -16.27 -16.48
N ARG A 3 3.24 -16.39 -17.56
CA ARG A 3 3.53 -15.28 -18.49
C ARG A 3 2.26 -14.68 -19.10
N ASN A 4 1.22 -15.49 -19.28
CA ASN A 4 -0.06 -15.06 -19.84
C ASN A 4 -0.81 -14.08 -18.91
N VAL A 5 -0.72 -14.29 -17.58
CA VAL A 5 -1.34 -13.38 -16.60
C VAL A 5 -0.63 -12.03 -16.60
N CYS A 6 0.71 -12.01 -16.54
CA CYS A 6 1.47 -10.76 -16.57
C CYS A 6 1.21 -9.94 -17.85
N ALA A 7 1.08 -10.61 -19.01
CA ALA A 7 0.75 -9.95 -20.27
C ALA A 7 -0.68 -9.39 -20.28
N ALA A 8 -1.65 -10.16 -19.77
CA ALA A 8 -3.03 -9.72 -19.69
C ALA A 8 -3.19 -8.53 -18.74
N GLU A 9 -2.62 -8.62 -17.54
CA GLU A 9 -2.70 -7.54 -16.55
C GLU A 9 -1.93 -6.29 -16.99
N GLY A 10 -0.74 -6.44 -17.58
CA GLY A 10 0.02 -5.30 -18.12
C GLY A 10 -0.68 -4.55 -19.27
N ALA A 11 -1.69 -5.15 -19.90
CA ALA A 11 -2.52 -4.48 -20.88
C ALA A 11 -3.65 -3.63 -20.26
N ILE A 12 -4.01 -3.87 -19.00
CA ILE A 12 -5.14 -3.19 -18.34
C ILE A 12 -4.90 -1.68 -18.24
N PRO A 13 -3.77 -1.18 -17.69
CA PRO A 13 -3.56 0.26 -17.59
C PRO A 13 -3.51 0.95 -18.96
N LYS A 14 -2.99 0.25 -19.98
CA LYS A 14 -2.89 0.79 -21.35
C LYS A 14 -4.26 0.92 -22.03
N LYS A 15 -5.16 -0.04 -21.79
CA LYS A 15 -6.49 -0.08 -22.41
C LYS A 15 -7.51 0.77 -21.66
N TRP A 16 -7.47 0.73 -20.33
CA TRP A 16 -8.50 1.28 -19.45
C TRP A 16 -7.98 2.39 -18.54
N GLY A 17 -6.77 2.90 -18.82
CA GLY A 17 -6.12 3.95 -18.04
C GLY A 17 -6.93 5.22 -17.88
N HIS A 18 -7.75 5.56 -18.88
CA HIS A 18 -8.56 6.76 -18.93
C HIS A 18 -9.77 6.74 -17.97
N ASP A 19 -10.21 5.56 -17.53
CA ASP A 19 -11.31 5.41 -16.58
C ASP A 19 -10.84 5.39 -15.12
N ALA A 20 -9.54 5.18 -14.91
CA ALA A 20 -8.99 5.05 -13.58
C ALA A 20 -8.79 6.45 -12.96
N VAL A 21 -9.12 6.57 -11.68
CA VAL A 21 -8.94 7.79 -10.90
C VAL A 21 -8.06 7.52 -9.68
N GLU A 22 -7.24 8.49 -9.33
CA GLU A 22 -6.43 8.44 -8.12
C GLU A 22 -7.34 8.48 -6.88
N ILE A 23 -7.03 7.67 -5.87
CA ILE A 23 -7.65 7.81 -4.54
C ILE A 23 -7.23 9.18 -3.97
N PRO A 24 -8.17 10.10 -3.64
CA PRO A 24 -7.84 11.43 -3.18
C PRO A 24 -6.83 11.43 -2.01
N GLY A 25 -5.77 12.21 -2.15
CA GLY A 25 -4.70 12.34 -1.15
C GLY A 25 -3.48 11.41 -1.36
N SER A 26 -3.57 10.42 -2.26
CA SER A 26 -2.49 9.44 -2.47
C SER A 26 -1.21 10.10 -2.98
N ARG A 27 -1.30 10.98 -3.98
CA ARG A 27 -0.15 11.72 -4.52
C ARG A 27 0.54 12.56 -3.46
N SER A 28 -0.23 13.26 -2.62
CA SER A 28 0.34 14.18 -1.62
C SER A 28 1.26 13.48 -0.64
N ILE A 29 0.87 12.29 -0.15
CA ILE A 29 1.74 11.54 0.77
C ILE A 29 2.96 10.96 0.05
N LEU A 30 2.81 10.49 -1.20
CA LEU A 30 3.91 9.96 -2.00
C LEU A 30 4.95 11.05 -2.30
N GLU A 31 4.51 12.24 -2.71
CA GLU A 31 5.39 13.38 -2.92
C GLU A 31 6.10 13.81 -1.63
N SER A 32 5.41 13.76 -0.49
CA SER A 32 6.02 14.07 0.82
C SER A 32 7.11 13.06 1.18
N LEU A 33 6.86 11.77 0.96
CA LEU A 33 7.83 10.70 1.18
C LEU A 33 9.05 10.85 0.27
N GLU A 34 8.84 11.10 -1.03
CA GLU A 34 9.92 11.30 -2.00
C GLU A 34 10.76 12.54 -1.68
N HIS A 35 10.12 13.67 -1.37
CA HIS A 35 10.82 14.91 -1.02
C HIS A 35 11.74 14.72 0.20
N ALA A 36 11.26 14.02 1.23
CA ALA A 36 12.06 13.75 2.43
C ALA A 36 13.05 12.60 2.25
N SER A 37 13.03 11.91 1.10
CA SER A 37 13.76 10.64 0.89
C SER A 37 13.44 9.57 1.94
N ALA A 38 12.19 9.56 2.44
CA ALA A 38 11.72 8.57 3.39
C ALA A 38 11.48 7.22 2.69
N PRO A 39 11.94 6.10 3.25
CA PRO A 39 11.78 4.79 2.62
C PRO A 39 10.32 4.32 2.68
N TRP A 40 9.77 3.91 1.54
CA TRP A 40 8.44 3.31 1.42
C TRP A 40 8.44 2.22 0.34
N ALA A 41 7.44 1.36 0.37
CA ALA A 41 7.28 0.27 -0.57
C ALA A 41 5.83 0.11 -1.02
N ILE A 42 5.62 -0.37 -2.24
CA ILE A 42 4.34 -0.93 -2.65
C ILE A 42 4.35 -2.44 -2.42
N VAL A 43 3.30 -2.96 -1.81
CA VAL A 43 3.07 -4.41 -1.62
C VAL A 43 1.68 -4.75 -2.16
N THR A 44 1.62 -5.42 -3.32
CA THR A 44 0.38 -5.61 -4.09
C THR A 44 0.14 -7.08 -4.47
N SER A 45 -1.13 -7.44 -4.61
CA SER A 45 -1.56 -8.70 -5.22
C SER A 45 -1.62 -8.63 -6.76
N GLY A 46 -1.33 -7.46 -7.36
CA GLY A 46 -1.16 -7.31 -8.79
C GLY A 46 0.22 -7.79 -9.27
N THR A 47 0.32 -8.11 -10.55
CA THR A 47 1.62 -8.36 -11.19
C THR A 47 2.45 -7.09 -11.33
N GLN A 48 3.76 -7.25 -11.53
CA GLN A 48 4.65 -6.10 -11.73
C GLN A 48 4.23 -5.22 -12.93
N PRO A 49 3.88 -5.77 -14.12
CA PRO A 49 3.40 -4.94 -15.24
C PRO A 49 2.11 -4.17 -14.94
N LEU A 50 1.23 -4.71 -14.10
CA LEU A 50 -0.01 -4.04 -13.72
C LEU A 50 0.28 -2.79 -12.90
N VAL A 51 1.02 -2.95 -11.80
CA VAL A 51 1.29 -1.85 -10.87
C VAL A 51 2.17 -0.78 -11.51
N THR A 52 3.20 -1.15 -12.29
CA THR A 52 4.03 -0.15 -12.97
C THR A 52 3.22 0.60 -14.03
N GLY A 53 2.35 -0.09 -14.79
CA GLY A 53 1.49 0.57 -15.76
C GLY A 53 0.49 1.54 -15.11
N TRP A 54 -0.05 1.22 -13.93
CA TRP A 54 -0.90 2.16 -13.20
C TRP A 54 -0.15 3.39 -12.72
N LEU A 55 1.06 3.22 -12.18
CA LEU A 55 1.89 4.35 -11.76
C LEU A 55 2.24 5.27 -12.95
N GLU A 56 2.56 4.69 -14.11
CA GLU A 56 2.84 5.43 -15.35
C GLU A 56 1.63 6.24 -15.83
N VAL A 57 0.47 5.59 -15.97
CA VAL A 57 -0.77 6.23 -16.43
C VAL A 57 -1.20 7.35 -15.50
N MET A 58 -1.04 7.16 -14.19
CA MET A 58 -1.41 8.14 -13.17
C MET A 58 -0.33 9.21 -12.95
N GLY A 59 0.86 9.05 -13.52
CA GLY A 59 2.02 9.91 -13.24
C GLY A 59 2.34 9.97 -11.74
N LEU A 60 2.26 8.84 -11.04
CA LEU A 60 2.56 8.74 -9.60
C LEU A 60 4.04 8.36 -9.37
N ALA A 61 4.54 8.63 -8.17
CA ALA A 61 5.90 8.27 -7.79
C ALA A 61 6.11 6.75 -7.87
N HIS A 62 7.27 6.33 -8.41
CA HIS A 62 7.67 4.93 -8.47
C HIS A 62 8.44 4.55 -7.20
N PRO A 63 8.04 3.50 -6.46
CA PRO A 63 8.75 3.12 -5.26
C PRO A 63 10.11 2.51 -5.61
N LYS A 64 11.12 2.74 -4.76
CA LYS A 64 12.39 2.01 -4.82
C LYS A 64 12.20 0.51 -4.52
N HIS A 65 11.17 0.16 -3.74
CA HIS A 65 10.88 -1.20 -3.33
C HIS A 65 9.46 -1.60 -3.73
N LEU A 66 9.32 -2.66 -4.52
CA LEU A 66 8.03 -3.18 -4.99
C LEU A 66 7.93 -4.69 -4.77
N VAL A 67 6.96 -5.13 -3.97
CA VAL A 67 6.57 -6.54 -3.84
C VAL A 67 5.28 -6.77 -4.59
N SER A 68 5.35 -7.58 -5.64
CA SER A 68 4.21 -7.95 -6.50
C SER A 68 3.82 -9.42 -6.27
N ALA A 69 2.70 -9.84 -6.85
CA ALA A 69 2.18 -11.20 -6.68
C ALA A 69 3.14 -12.31 -7.13
N GLU A 70 4.00 -12.05 -8.12
CA GLU A 70 4.95 -13.04 -8.62
C GLU A 70 6.06 -13.37 -7.62
N GLN A 71 6.26 -12.51 -6.63
CA GLN A 71 7.41 -12.56 -5.73
C GLN A 71 7.11 -13.32 -4.43
N VAL A 72 5.88 -13.82 -4.27
CA VAL A 72 5.47 -14.59 -3.09
C VAL A 72 4.77 -15.88 -3.51
N ALA A 73 4.99 -16.95 -2.75
CA ALA A 73 4.35 -18.24 -3.00
C ALA A 73 2.85 -18.24 -2.62
N LYS A 74 2.48 -17.47 -1.59
CA LYS A 74 1.11 -17.32 -1.09
C LYS A 74 0.75 -15.84 -1.05
N GLY A 75 -0.38 -15.49 -1.66
CA GLY A 75 -0.92 -14.13 -1.62
C GLY A 75 -1.62 -13.81 -0.31
N LYS A 76 -2.03 -12.54 -0.15
CA LYS A 76 -2.86 -12.08 0.96
C LYS A 76 -4.10 -13.01 1.12
N PRO A 77 -4.46 -13.48 2.33
CA PRO A 77 -4.08 -12.95 3.64
C PRO A 77 -2.78 -13.51 4.25
N ASP A 78 -1.97 -14.27 3.50
CA ASP A 78 -0.65 -14.69 3.99
C ASP A 78 0.26 -13.45 4.19
N PRO A 79 1.01 -13.36 5.31
CA PRO A 79 1.81 -12.18 5.64
C PRO A 79 3.12 -12.08 4.85
N ALA A 80 3.50 -13.09 4.05
CA ALA A 80 4.80 -13.15 3.38
C ALA A 80 5.10 -11.90 2.53
N CYS A 81 4.08 -11.34 1.86
CA CYS A 81 4.26 -10.15 1.03
C CYS A 81 4.68 -8.92 1.84
N TYR A 82 4.07 -8.70 3.01
CA TYR A 82 4.42 -7.58 3.89
C TYR A 82 5.76 -7.78 4.58
N LYS A 83 6.07 -9.02 5.00
CA LYS A 83 7.39 -9.34 5.57
C LYS A 83 8.52 -9.10 4.57
N LEU A 84 8.33 -9.51 3.31
CA LEU A 84 9.28 -9.24 2.23
C LEU A 84 9.42 -7.72 1.95
N GLY A 85 8.32 -6.96 2.03
CA GLY A 85 8.37 -5.50 1.92
C GLY A 85 9.21 -4.86 3.02
N ALA A 86 9.00 -5.26 4.28
CA ALA A 86 9.77 -4.78 5.42
C ALA A 86 11.26 -5.14 5.33
N GLU A 87 11.57 -6.37 4.89
CA GLU A 87 12.95 -6.81 4.64
C GLU A 87 13.66 -5.90 3.63
N ARG A 88 12.99 -5.57 2.51
CA ARG A 88 13.55 -4.67 1.48
C ARG A 88 13.77 -3.25 1.95
N LEU A 89 12.91 -2.77 2.84
CA LEU A 89 13.06 -1.46 3.48
C LEU A 89 14.16 -1.45 4.56
N GLY A 90 14.67 -2.61 4.96
CA GLY A 90 15.67 -2.72 6.04
C GLY A 90 15.11 -2.36 7.43
N VAL A 91 13.80 -2.43 7.62
CA VAL A 91 13.13 -2.04 8.88
C VAL A 91 12.80 -3.24 9.75
N LYS A 92 12.82 -3.04 11.07
CA LYS A 92 12.42 -4.06 12.05
C LYS A 92 10.90 -4.24 12.05
N SER A 93 10.43 -5.43 12.42
CA SER A 93 9.02 -5.84 12.32
C SER A 93 8.01 -4.95 13.07
N ASN A 94 8.42 -4.13 14.04
CA ASN A 94 7.48 -3.39 14.88
C ASN A 94 7.29 -1.93 14.46
N ASP A 95 8.01 -1.46 13.44
CA ASP A 95 8.00 -0.06 13.00
C ASP A 95 7.39 0.10 11.58
N VAL A 96 6.47 -0.79 11.18
CA VAL A 96 5.81 -0.75 9.87
C VAL A 96 4.33 -0.37 10.01
N LEU A 97 3.91 0.61 9.21
CA LEU A 97 2.52 0.98 9.00
C LEU A 97 2.09 0.53 7.60
N VAL A 98 1.01 -0.25 7.52
CA VAL A 98 0.40 -0.69 6.26
C VAL A 98 -0.80 0.20 5.95
N LEU A 99 -0.91 0.64 4.69
CA LEU A 99 -2.09 1.30 4.13
C LEU A 99 -2.80 0.29 3.20
N GLU A 100 -4.07 0.01 3.44
CA GLU A 100 -4.82 -1.06 2.75
C GLU A 100 -6.28 -0.71 2.51
N ASP A 101 -6.94 -1.33 1.52
CA ASP A 101 -8.37 -1.14 1.25
C ASP A 101 -9.16 -2.46 1.20
N ALA A 102 -8.47 -3.60 1.32
CA ALA A 102 -9.07 -4.92 1.22
C ALA A 102 -8.93 -5.75 2.52
N PRO A 103 -10.00 -6.44 2.97
CA PRO A 103 -9.95 -7.31 4.16
C PRO A 103 -8.83 -8.36 4.13
N ALA A 104 -8.52 -8.94 2.96
CA ALA A 104 -7.41 -9.88 2.83
C ALA A 104 -6.05 -9.21 3.11
N GLY A 105 -5.88 -7.97 2.66
CA GLY A 105 -4.68 -7.19 2.89
C GLY A 105 -4.55 -6.71 4.33
N VAL A 106 -5.63 -6.24 4.93
CA VAL A 106 -5.68 -5.92 6.37
C VAL A 106 -5.23 -7.13 7.18
N ARG A 107 -5.83 -8.32 6.96
CA ARG A 107 -5.44 -9.55 7.66
C ARG A 107 -3.97 -9.92 7.44
N ALA A 108 -3.44 -9.77 6.22
CA ALA A 108 -2.02 -10.02 5.96
C ALA A 108 -1.10 -9.06 6.72
N GLY A 109 -1.44 -7.78 6.80
CA GLY A 109 -0.69 -6.78 7.58
C GLY A 109 -0.71 -7.11 9.07
N LYS A 110 -1.88 -7.48 9.61
CA LYS A 110 -2.02 -7.91 11.02
C LYS A 110 -1.25 -9.20 11.30
N ALA A 111 -1.33 -10.19 10.42
CA ALA A 111 -0.59 -11.45 10.54
C ALA A 111 0.94 -11.26 10.41
N ALA A 112 1.39 -10.16 9.80
CA ALA A 112 2.80 -9.75 9.76
C ALA A 112 3.26 -9.08 11.07
N GLY A 113 2.33 -8.73 11.97
CA GLY A 113 2.60 -8.02 13.22
C GLY A 113 2.53 -6.49 13.08
N TYR A 114 1.99 -5.97 11.98
CA TYR A 114 2.04 -4.54 11.67
C TYR A 114 0.76 -3.80 12.09
N LYS A 115 0.88 -2.48 12.19
CA LYS A 115 -0.27 -1.58 12.29
C LYS A 115 -0.86 -1.34 10.90
N VAL A 116 -2.18 -1.25 10.81
CA VAL A 116 -2.90 -1.09 9.54
C VAL A 116 -3.86 0.09 9.62
N VAL A 117 -3.71 1.04 8.69
CA VAL A 117 -4.75 2.02 8.36
C VAL A 117 -5.50 1.50 7.13
N ALA A 118 -6.79 1.26 7.27
CA ALA A 118 -7.63 0.83 6.18
C ALA A 118 -8.38 2.00 5.54
N LEU A 119 -8.56 1.95 4.21
CA LEU A 119 -9.31 2.92 3.41
C LEU A 119 -10.67 2.30 3.05
N ALA A 120 -11.76 2.95 3.43
CA ALA A 120 -13.13 2.51 3.12
C ALA A 120 -13.56 2.88 1.68
N THR A 121 -12.67 2.69 0.70
CA THR A 121 -12.88 3.01 -0.71
C THR A 121 -13.57 1.87 -1.46
N THR A 122 -13.16 0.63 -1.19
CA THR A 122 -13.61 -0.56 -1.92
C THR A 122 -14.52 -1.47 -1.09
N HIS A 123 -14.26 -1.55 0.22
CA HIS A 123 -14.97 -2.41 1.15
C HIS A 123 -15.64 -1.59 2.25
N THR A 124 -16.65 -2.16 2.90
CA THR A 124 -17.37 -1.46 3.98
C THR A 124 -16.50 -1.32 5.22
N VAL A 125 -16.77 -0.29 6.02
CA VAL A 125 -16.12 -0.09 7.32
C VAL A 125 -16.21 -1.34 8.19
N GLN A 126 -17.39 -1.99 8.22
CA GLN A 126 -17.59 -3.23 8.98
C GLN A 126 -16.64 -4.35 8.52
N GLN A 127 -16.50 -4.59 7.21
CA GLN A 127 -15.62 -5.63 6.68
C GLN A 127 -14.14 -5.37 7.03
N LEU A 128 -13.73 -4.11 7.04
CA LEU A 128 -12.36 -3.70 7.39
C LEU A 128 -12.10 -3.81 8.90
N GLN A 129 -13.11 -3.47 9.71
CA GLN A 129 -13.04 -3.61 11.17
C GLN A 129 -12.98 -5.09 11.58
N GLU A 130 -13.83 -5.94 11.00
CA GLU A 130 -13.79 -7.40 11.20
C GLU A 130 -12.46 -8.02 10.75
N ALA A 131 -11.78 -7.42 9.77
CA ALA A 131 -10.45 -7.84 9.33
C ALA A 131 -9.32 -7.43 10.29
N GLY A 132 -9.60 -6.56 11.28
CA GLY A 132 -8.67 -6.17 12.33
C GLY A 132 -7.85 -4.91 12.04
N ALA A 133 -8.34 -4.00 11.21
CA ALA A 133 -7.69 -2.69 10.99
C ALA A 133 -7.57 -1.91 12.30
N ASP A 134 -6.44 -1.20 12.51
CA ASP A 134 -6.23 -0.37 13.70
C ASP A 134 -6.90 1.00 13.53
N TRP A 135 -6.88 1.54 12.32
CA TRP A 135 -7.63 2.75 11.95
C TRP A 135 -8.39 2.51 10.65
N ILE A 136 -9.55 3.14 10.51
CA ILE A 136 -10.29 3.15 9.25
C ILE A 136 -10.58 4.60 8.88
N VAL A 137 -10.20 5.01 7.68
CA VAL A 137 -10.47 6.34 7.12
C VAL A 137 -11.21 6.20 5.79
N TYR A 138 -11.84 7.27 5.32
CA TYR A 138 -12.54 7.21 4.04
C TYR A 138 -11.57 7.07 2.85
N ASP A 139 -10.55 7.94 2.80
CA ASP A 139 -9.49 7.90 1.79
C ASP A 139 -8.18 8.51 2.32
N MET A 140 -7.21 8.70 1.43
CA MET A 140 -5.87 9.14 1.78
C MET A 140 -5.77 10.62 2.21
N ARG A 141 -6.82 11.45 2.06
CA ARG A 141 -6.81 12.84 2.58
C ARG A 141 -6.69 12.87 4.10
N SER A 142 -7.11 11.80 4.77
CA SER A 142 -7.04 11.62 6.22
C SER A 142 -5.65 11.20 6.73
N VAL A 143 -4.71 10.84 5.84
CA VAL A 143 -3.38 10.30 6.22
C VAL A 143 -2.30 11.22 5.66
N THR A 144 -1.53 11.85 6.54
CA THR A 144 -0.47 12.80 6.13
C THR A 144 0.85 12.50 6.81
N MET A 145 1.94 12.56 6.05
CA MET A 145 3.28 12.60 6.62
C MET A 145 3.54 13.96 7.26
N LYS A 146 4.11 13.97 8.46
CA LYS A 146 4.48 15.18 9.19
C LYS A 146 5.98 15.41 9.25
N ASP A 147 6.74 14.34 9.41
CA ASP A 147 8.18 14.42 9.55
C ASP A 147 8.84 13.09 9.17
N PHE A 148 10.13 13.15 8.85
CA PHE A 148 11.00 11.99 8.68
C PHE A 148 12.33 12.22 9.41
N ASP A 149 12.54 11.48 10.49
CA ASP A 149 13.79 11.53 11.23
C ASP A 149 14.82 10.60 10.57
N GLN A 150 15.76 11.19 9.84
CA GLN A 150 16.83 10.48 9.15
C GLN A 150 17.77 9.71 10.10
N LYS A 151 17.88 10.11 11.37
CA LYS A 151 18.75 9.41 12.34
C LYS A 151 18.11 8.11 12.82
N THR A 152 16.80 8.11 13.03
CA THR A 152 16.07 6.94 13.50
C THR A 152 15.42 6.13 12.38
N GLY A 153 15.30 6.71 11.18
CA GLY A 153 14.60 6.12 10.05
C GLY A 153 13.08 6.12 10.21
N LYS A 154 12.52 6.92 11.14
CA LYS A 154 11.09 6.90 11.46
C LYS A 154 10.33 8.00 10.76
N VAL A 155 9.19 7.63 10.18
CA VAL A 155 8.21 8.54 9.59
C VAL A 155 7.13 8.85 10.62
N VAL A 156 6.80 10.12 10.81
CA VAL A 156 5.69 10.55 11.65
C VAL A 156 4.45 10.72 10.78
N ILE A 157 3.43 9.93 11.03
CA ILE A 157 2.15 9.96 10.33
C ILE A 157 1.08 10.58 11.24
N SER A 158 0.28 11.49 10.68
CA SER A 158 -0.95 11.99 11.30
C SER A 158 -2.14 11.41 10.58
N ILE A 159 -3.04 10.80 11.35
CA ILE A 159 -4.34 10.29 10.91
C ILE A 159 -5.41 11.22 11.47
N LYS A 160 -6.32 11.69 10.62
CA LYS A 160 -7.46 12.54 11.00
C LYS A 160 -8.76 11.94 10.47
N ASP A 161 -9.89 12.36 11.05
CA ASP A 161 -11.23 11.96 10.59
C ASP A 161 -11.40 10.43 10.49
N ALA A 162 -10.81 9.70 11.45
CA ALA A 162 -10.93 8.25 11.51
C ALA A 162 -12.37 7.85 11.84
N LEU A 163 -12.90 6.94 11.04
CA LEU A 163 -14.22 6.32 11.22
C LEU A 163 -14.17 5.30 12.36
N VAL A 164 -13.02 4.67 12.58
CA VAL A 164 -12.71 3.71 13.66
C VAL A 164 -11.26 3.89 14.10
N GLN A 165 -10.99 3.73 15.41
CA GLN A 165 -9.67 3.78 16.06
C GLN A 165 -9.59 2.83 17.26
#